data_AF-A0AAD5E388-F1
#
_entry.id   AF-A0AAD5E388-F1
#
_cell.length_a   1.000
_cell.length_b   1.000
_cell.length_c   1.000
_cell.angle_alpha   90.00
_cell.angle_beta   90.00
_cell.angle_gamma   90.00
#
_symmetry.space_group_name_H-M   'P 1'
#
loop_
_entity.id
_entity.type
_entity.pdbx_description
1 polymer ?
#
loop_
_entity_poly.entity_id
_entity_poly.type
_entity_poly.pdbx_seq_one_letter_code
_entity_poly.pdbx_strand_id
1 'polypeptide(L)'
;MNPSQRVLRAFPARSVRCYSSSSSDYIPGRRGYAPGFNAPVNTRNSPKPSRKTPLETTLASHLPSGENAQRKSESKSGMNAYREAVRSKRFEYAQELLTAHAQRRQQSLQKQEENFKQLDSQRQQLLSEKQAAISHEQEVIHELELDSALPTTESETLAARDAHRLENLRAQKREQSDARLNKLLAIYHDSNNFITRENLDSKLSALVHQENRPPFMQTYDDLKTSQEVGDVQQLQRREAMLRDVMEGTVSGQHVGARAVREWVEKN
;
A
#
# COMPACT_ATOMS: atom_id res chain seq x y z
N MET A 1 -60.53 46.52 37.65
CA MET A 1 -59.19 46.68 37.05
C MET A 1 -58.22 45.75 37.78
N ASN A 2 -57.73 44.71 37.11
CA ASN A 2 -56.54 43.92 37.47
C ASN A 2 -56.15 43.10 36.24
N PRO A 3 -55.06 43.45 35.52
CA PRO A 3 -54.67 42.73 34.31
C PRO A 3 -53.90 41.45 34.67
N SER A 4 -54.29 40.40 33.95
CA SER A 4 -53.88 39.00 34.07
C SER A 4 -52.36 38.80 34.02
N GLN A 5 -51.86 38.01 34.97
CA GLN A 5 -50.49 37.49 34.98
C GLN A 5 -50.27 36.55 33.78
N ARG A 6 -49.39 36.97 32.86
CA ARG A 6 -48.96 36.17 31.71
C ARG A 6 -47.73 35.37 32.14
N VAL A 7 -47.91 34.06 32.35
CA VAL A 7 -46.82 33.13 32.68
C VAL A 7 -45.90 32.98 31.45
N LEU A 8 -44.71 33.57 31.53
CA LEU A 8 -43.65 33.36 30.54
C LEU A 8 -43.11 31.94 30.70
N ARG A 9 -43.43 31.06 29.75
CA ARG A 9 -42.81 29.74 29.64
C ARG A 9 -41.35 29.95 29.20
N ALA A 10 -40.42 29.63 30.09
CA ALA A 10 -39.00 29.55 29.78
C ALA A 10 -38.78 28.48 28.72
N PHE A 11 -38.22 28.88 27.56
CA PHE A 11 -37.71 27.95 26.58
C PHE A 11 -36.48 27.25 27.15
N PRO A 12 -36.35 25.91 27.04
CA PRO A 12 -35.14 25.23 27.47
C PRO A 12 -33.97 25.76 26.64
N ALA A 13 -32.92 26.18 27.33
CA ALA A 13 -31.67 26.62 26.74
C ALA A 13 -31.22 25.57 25.70
N ARG A 14 -31.14 25.99 24.43
CA ARG A 14 -30.51 25.21 23.38
C ARG A 14 -29.09 24.92 23.85
N SER A 15 -28.83 23.65 24.15
CA SER A 15 -27.49 23.09 24.35
C SER A 15 -26.57 23.65 23.27
N VAL A 16 -25.63 24.49 23.71
CA VAL A 16 -24.50 24.94 22.90
C VAL A 16 -23.76 23.67 22.52
N ARG A 17 -23.86 23.28 21.23
CA ARG A 17 -23.14 22.13 20.70
C ARG A 17 -21.66 22.40 20.87
N CYS A 18 -21.03 21.62 21.74
CA CYS A 18 -19.61 21.62 22.00
C CYS A 18 -18.88 21.29 20.69
N TYR A 19 -18.17 22.25 20.10
CA TYR A 19 -17.22 22.02 19.02
C TYR A 19 -15.95 21.44 19.64
N SER A 20 -15.94 20.15 19.95
CA SER A 20 -14.73 19.48 20.44
C SER A 20 -14.26 18.39 19.48
N SER A 21 -13.01 18.55 19.08
CA SER A 21 -12.08 17.61 18.46
C SER A 21 -12.37 17.20 17.01
N SER A 22 -11.63 17.84 16.09
CA SER A 22 -11.13 17.16 14.90
C SER A 22 -10.51 15.81 15.30
N SER A 23 -10.83 14.76 14.56
CA SER A 23 -10.12 13.49 14.66
C SER A 23 -8.63 13.75 14.40
N SER A 24 -7.75 13.45 15.38
CA SER A 24 -6.30 13.58 15.24
C SER A 24 -5.70 12.77 14.09
N ASP A 25 -6.50 11.86 13.52
CA ASP A 25 -6.07 10.85 12.58
C ASP A 25 -6.51 11.17 11.14
N TYR A 26 -6.89 12.43 10.85
CA TYR A 26 -7.29 12.84 9.51
C TYR A 26 -6.10 12.81 8.54
N ILE A 27 -6.23 12.00 7.49
CA ILE A 27 -5.32 11.95 6.34
C ILE A 27 -6.17 12.23 5.09
N PRO A 28 -5.93 13.35 4.39
CA PRO A 28 -6.68 13.72 3.19
C PRO A 28 -6.75 12.56 2.19
N GLY A 29 -7.97 12.18 1.82
CA GLY A 29 -8.23 11.11 0.84
C GLY A 29 -7.94 9.68 1.32
N ARG A 30 -7.62 9.46 2.61
CA ARG A 30 -7.34 8.10 3.13
C ARG A 30 -8.14 7.73 4.37
N ARG A 31 -8.14 8.57 5.41
CA ARG A 31 -8.69 8.21 6.74
C ARG A 31 -9.21 9.45 7.48
N GLY A 32 -10.20 9.23 8.34
CA GLY A 32 -10.77 10.26 9.20
C GLY A 32 -11.73 11.20 8.47
N TYR A 33 -12.46 12.01 9.25
CA TYR A 33 -13.28 13.09 8.73
C TYR A 33 -12.42 14.36 8.62
N ALA A 34 -12.64 15.13 7.55
CA ALA A 34 -11.93 16.37 7.33
C ALA A 34 -12.14 17.35 8.51
N PRO A 35 -11.14 18.19 8.84
CA PRO A 35 -11.31 19.22 9.85
C PRO A 35 -12.50 20.12 9.48
N GLY A 36 -13.44 20.28 10.42
CA GLY A 36 -14.69 21.02 10.22
C GLY A 36 -15.90 20.18 9.79
N PHE A 37 -15.71 18.91 9.41
CA PHE A 37 -16.81 17.98 9.14
C PHE A 37 -17.00 17.03 10.32
N ASN A 38 -18.20 17.04 10.89
CA ASN A 38 -18.55 16.13 11.98
C ASN A 38 -18.82 14.73 11.44
N ALA A 39 -18.33 13.73 12.17
CA ALA A 39 -18.72 12.35 11.94
C ALA A 39 -20.25 12.20 12.13
N PRO A 40 -20.94 11.35 11.33
CA PRO A 40 -22.36 11.06 11.54
C PRO A 40 -22.61 10.54 12.96
N VAL A 41 -23.79 10.86 13.50
CA VAL A 41 -24.21 10.42 14.83
C VAL A 41 -24.10 8.89 14.93
N ASN A 42 -23.51 8.38 16.01
CA ASN A 42 -23.20 6.96 16.28
C ASN A 42 -22.03 6.34 15.48
N THR A 43 -21.24 7.14 14.75
CA THR A 43 -19.99 6.62 14.17
C THR A 43 -18.83 6.74 15.15
N ARG A 44 -17.92 5.76 15.12
CA ARG A 44 -16.73 5.75 15.98
C ARG A 44 -15.68 6.68 15.37
N ASN A 45 -15.26 7.71 16.11
CA ASN A 45 -14.26 8.69 15.64
C ASN A 45 -12.85 8.10 15.48
N SER A 46 -12.59 6.94 16.08
CA SER A 46 -11.32 6.22 15.99
C SER A 46 -11.48 4.87 15.30
N PRO A 47 -10.45 4.41 14.56
CA PRO A 47 -10.45 3.07 13.99
C PRO A 47 -10.61 2.04 15.11
N LYS A 48 -11.35 0.95 14.83
CA LYS A 48 -11.49 -0.16 15.77
C LYS A 48 -10.07 -0.65 16.14
N PRO A 49 -9.69 -0.66 17.43
CA PRO A 49 -8.36 -1.14 17.81
C PRO A 49 -8.23 -2.59 17.38
N SER A 50 -7.18 -2.90 16.61
CA SER A 50 -6.93 -4.28 16.19
C SER A 50 -6.61 -5.09 17.45
N ARG A 51 -7.42 -6.11 17.74
CA ARG A 51 -7.19 -7.03 18.86
C ARG A 51 -6.05 -7.99 18.51
N LYS A 52 -4.83 -7.47 18.43
CA LYS A 52 -3.63 -8.32 18.51
C LYS A 52 -3.31 -8.47 19.99
N THR A 53 -3.93 -9.45 20.65
CA THR A 53 -3.56 -9.79 22.01
C THR A 53 -2.12 -10.30 22.01
N PRO A 54 -1.19 -9.68 22.75
CA PRO A 54 0.18 -10.13 22.77
C PRO A 54 0.25 -11.56 23.30
N LEU A 55 1.08 -12.39 22.66
CA LEU A 55 1.22 -13.80 23.02
C LEU A 55 1.56 -14.00 24.50
N GLU A 56 2.37 -13.06 25.04
CA GLU A 56 2.76 -12.94 26.44
C GLU A 56 1.56 -12.94 27.41
N THR A 57 0.49 -12.20 27.12
CA THR A 57 -0.67 -12.13 28.01
C THR A 57 -1.56 -13.37 27.89
N THR A 58 -1.67 -13.93 26.70
CA THR A 58 -2.48 -15.14 26.48
C THR A 58 -1.86 -16.35 27.15
N LEU A 59 -0.57 -16.59 26.97
CA LEU A 59 0.10 -17.78 27.50
C LEU A 59 0.32 -17.68 29.02
N ALA A 60 0.66 -16.49 29.55
CA ALA A 60 0.85 -16.32 30.99
C ALA A 60 -0.42 -16.66 31.81
N SER A 61 -1.61 -16.40 31.27
CA SER A 61 -2.88 -16.74 31.93
C SER A 61 -3.18 -18.25 31.99
N HIS A 62 -2.56 -19.05 31.12
CA HIS A 62 -2.74 -20.50 31.06
C HIS A 62 -1.67 -21.28 31.84
N LEU A 63 -0.66 -20.60 32.38
CA LEU A 63 0.32 -21.20 33.28
C LEU A 63 -0.29 -21.32 34.68
N PRO A 64 -0.12 -22.46 35.39
CA PRO A 64 -0.61 -22.61 36.74
C PRO A 64 0.07 -21.60 37.67
N SER A 65 -0.69 -20.63 38.18
CA SER A 65 -0.25 -19.86 39.35
C SER A 65 -0.05 -20.82 40.53
N GLY A 66 1.10 -20.73 41.20
CA GLY A 66 1.57 -21.73 42.18
C GLY A 66 0.57 -22.10 43.28
N GLU A 67 -0.42 -21.25 43.55
CA GLU A 67 -1.48 -21.47 44.55
C GLU A 67 -2.40 -22.67 44.26
N ASN A 68 -2.60 -23.03 42.98
CA ASN A 68 -3.50 -24.14 42.60
C ASN A 68 -2.78 -25.48 42.39
N ALA A 69 -1.44 -25.49 42.34
CA ALA A 69 -0.65 -26.69 42.08
C ALA A 69 -0.53 -27.60 43.31
N GLN A 70 -0.50 -27.01 44.52
CA GLN A 70 -0.24 -27.74 45.76
C GLN A 70 -1.42 -28.60 46.27
N ARG A 71 -2.65 -28.36 45.79
CA ARG A 71 -3.85 -29.06 46.30
C ARG A 71 -4.16 -30.42 45.65
N LYS A 72 -3.35 -30.92 44.71
CA LYS A 72 -3.68 -32.13 43.91
C LYS A 72 -2.67 -33.29 43.97
N SER A 73 -1.56 -33.17 44.69
CA SER A 73 -0.45 -34.13 44.67
C SER A 73 -0.61 -35.37 45.58
N GLU A 74 -1.75 -35.56 46.24
CA GLU A 74 -1.92 -36.65 47.23
C GLU A 74 -2.48 -37.97 46.66
N SER A 75 -2.71 -38.07 45.34
CA SER A 75 -3.29 -39.28 44.75
C SER A 75 -2.22 -40.27 44.26
N LYS A 76 -2.04 -41.38 45.01
CA LYS A 76 -1.06 -42.48 44.78
C LYS A 76 -1.30 -43.34 43.53
N SER A 77 -1.82 -42.78 42.44
CA SER A 77 -2.08 -43.49 41.19
C SER A 77 -1.00 -43.18 40.15
N GLY A 78 -0.37 -44.21 39.57
CA GLY A 78 0.66 -44.04 38.53
C GLY A 78 0.18 -43.23 37.31
N MET A 79 -1.14 -43.24 37.03
CA MET A 79 -1.74 -42.42 35.98
C MET A 79 -1.67 -40.92 36.29
N ASN A 80 -1.78 -40.53 37.56
CA ASN A 80 -1.69 -39.13 37.97
C ASN A 80 -0.25 -38.62 37.90
N ALA A 81 0.74 -39.44 38.29
CA ALA A 81 2.16 -39.14 38.10
C ALA A 81 2.51 -38.89 36.62
N TYR A 82 1.98 -39.72 35.69
CA TYR A 82 2.16 -39.48 34.26
C TYR A 82 1.53 -38.16 33.80
N ARG A 83 0.31 -37.84 34.25
CA ARG A 83 -0.37 -36.57 33.92
C ARG A 83 0.41 -35.36 34.45
N GLU A 84 0.99 -35.47 35.63
CA GLU A 84 1.86 -34.43 36.21
C GLU A 84 3.14 -34.26 35.41
N ALA A 85 3.80 -35.35 35.02
CA ALA A 85 4.99 -35.31 34.16
C ALA A 85 4.69 -34.71 32.77
N VAL A 86 3.52 -34.98 32.18
CA VAL A 86 3.11 -34.32 30.92
C VAL A 86 2.82 -32.84 31.15
N ARG A 87 2.22 -32.48 32.29
CA ARG A 87 1.93 -31.08 32.62
C ARG A 87 3.22 -30.27 32.84
N SER A 88 4.22 -30.82 33.53
CA SER A 88 5.51 -30.16 33.73
C SER A 88 6.22 -29.93 32.40
N LYS A 89 6.27 -30.94 31.52
CA LYS A 89 6.85 -30.77 30.17
C LYS A 89 6.15 -29.70 29.33
N ARG A 90 4.81 -29.64 29.38
CA ARG A 90 4.04 -28.58 28.69
C ARG A 90 4.35 -27.19 29.25
N PHE A 91 4.54 -27.10 30.56
CA PHE A 91 4.88 -25.86 31.24
C PHE A 91 6.29 -25.38 30.86
N GLU A 92 7.28 -26.28 30.89
CA GLU A 92 8.65 -26.00 30.43
C GLU A 92 8.65 -25.47 29.00
N TYR A 93 7.99 -26.17 28.07
CA TYR A 93 7.91 -25.73 26.68
C TYR A 93 7.21 -24.37 26.51
N ALA A 94 6.16 -24.11 27.30
CA ALA A 94 5.48 -22.81 27.28
C ALA A 94 6.37 -21.67 27.78
N GLN A 95 7.20 -21.93 28.81
CA GLN A 95 8.19 -20.96 29.29
C GLN A 95 9.28 -20.70 28.25
N GLU A 96 9.84 -21.73 27.63
CA GLU A 96 10.83 -21.61 26.55
C GLU A 96 10.29 -20.81 25.36
N LEU A 97 9.04 -21.05 24.98
CA LEU A 97 8.41 -20.32 23.89
C LEU A 97 8.21 -18.84 24.23
N LEU A 98 7.83 -18.52 25.46
CA LEU A 98 7.69 -17.15 25.95
C LEU A 98 9.03 -16.41 25.99
N THR A 99 10.09 -17.04 26.49
CA THR A 99 11.42 -16.43 26.53
C THR A 99 11.98 -16.21 25.13
N ALA A 100 11.85 -17.19 24.22
CA ALA A 100 12.24 -17.06 22.83
C ALA A 100 11.48 -15.94 22.11
N HIS A 101 10.17 -15.81 22.36
CA HIS A 101 9.37 -14.73 21.79
C HIS A 101 9.80 -13.35 22.31
N ALA A 102 10.04 -13.23 23.62
CA ALA A 102 10.52 -11.99 24.23
C ALA A 102 11.88 -11.57 23.66
N GLN A 103 12.81 -12.51 23.51
CA GLN A 103 14.13 -12.27 22.92
C GLN A 103 14.03 -11.80 21.46
N ARG A 104 13.23 -12.48 20.63
CA ARG A 104 13.01 -12.06 19.23
C ARG A 104 12.43 -10.65 19.14
N ARG A 105 11.51 -10.31 20.05
CA ARG A 105 10.92 -8.98 20.11
C ARG A 105 11.94 -7.92 20.50
N GLN A 106 12.76 -8.18 21.53
CA GLN A 106 13.84 -7.27 21.93
C GLN A 106 14.86 -7.06 20.80
N GLN A 107 15.30 -8.12 20.14
CA GLN A 107 16.19 -8.03 18.99
C GLN A 107 15.58 -7.24 17.83
N SER A 108 14.29 -7.42 17.55
CA SER A 108 13.58 -6.65 16.53
C SER A 108 13.52 -5.16 16.87
N LEU A 109 13.32 -4.82 18.14
CA LEU A 109 13.28 -3.42 18.59
C LEU A 109 14.67 -2.78 18.50
N GLN A 110 15.72 -3.48 18.95
CA GLN A 110 17.10 -3.01 18.85
C GLN A 110 17.49 -2.72 17.39
N LYS A 111 17.18 -3.64 16.46
CA LYS A 111 17.43 -3.41 15.02
C LYS A 111 16.67 -2.21 14.47
N GLN A 112 15.44 -1.98 14.92
CA GLN A 112 14.66 -0.81 14.50
C GLN A 112 15.29 0.49 15.02
N GLU A 113 15.74 0.51 16.27
CA GLU A 113 16.43 1.66 16.85
C GLU A 113 17.76 1.95 16.15
N GLU A 114 18.54 0.92 15.83
CA GLU A 114 19.78 1.06 15.07
C GLU A 114 19.54 1.62 13.67
N ASN A 115 18.58 1.07 12.94
CA ASN A 115 18.20 1.57 11.61
C ASN A 115 17.72 3.03 11.68
N PHE A 116 16.94 3.38 12.71
CA PHE A 116 16.46 4.75 12.90
C PHE A 116 17.63 5.72 13.14
N LYS A 117 18.59 5.35 14.00
CA LYS A 117 19.80 6.13 14.24
C LYS A 117 20.64 6.31 12.99
N GLN A 118 20.78 5.27 12.16
CA GLN A 118 21.51 5.33 10.89
C GLN A 118 20.82 6.26 9.88
N LEU A 119 19.50 6.20 9.76
CA LEU A 119 18.76 7.09 8.87
C LEU A 119 18.85 8.55 9.32
N ASP A 120 18.77 8.81 10.63
CA ASP A 120 18.90 10.15 11.17
C ASP A 120 20.30 10.73 10.98
N SER A 121 21.35 9.93 11.18
CA SER A 121 22.73 10.38 10.94
C SER A 121 22.98 10.69 9.48
N GLN A 122 22.53 9.84 8.55
CA GLN A 122 22.61 10.10 7.11
C GLN A 122 21.84 11.37 6.72
N ARG A 123 20.66 11.58 7.29
CA ARG A 123 19.86 12.78 7.05
C ARG A 123 20.58 14.04 7.51
N GLN A 124 21.22 14.00 8.68
CA GLN A 124 22.00 15.13 9.19
C GLN A 124 23.22 15.42 8.32
N GLN A 125 23.93 14.40 7.84
CA GLN A 125 25.06 14.54 6.91
C GLN A 125 24.61 15.24 5.62
N LEU A 126 23.56 14.74 4.96
CA LEU A 126 23.03 15.34 3.74
C LEU A 126 22.57 16.79 3.92
N LEU A 127 22.01 17.13 5.10
CA LEU A 127 21.62 18.51 5.40
C LEU A 127 22.84 19.41 5.56
N SER A 128 23.89 18.93 6.25
CA SER A 128 25.14 19.68 6.41
C SER A 128 25.89 19.87 5.09
N GLU A 129 25.95 18.83 4.25
CA GLU A 129 26.53 18.90 2.91
C GLU A 129 25.77 19.89 2.03
N LYS A 130 24.42 19.85 2.08
CA LYS A 130 23.59 20.81 1.35
C LYS A 130 23.85 22.24 1.82
N GLN A 131 24.00 22.47 3.11
CA GLN A 131 24.31 23.81 3.64
C GLN A 131 25.70 24.28 3.21
N ALA A 132 26.70 23.39 3.25
CA ALA A 132 28.05 23.67 2.78
C ALA A 132 28.09 23.97 1.28
N ALA A 133 27.31 23.24 0.48
CA ALA A 133 27.17 23.52 -0.95
C ALA A 133 26.54 24.88 -1.20
N ILE A 134 25.48 25.23 -0.47
CA ILE A 134 24.82 26.55 -0.58
C ILE A 134 25.79 27.68 -0.17
N SER A 135 26.55 27.53 0.91
CA SER A 135 27.51 28.57 1.33
C SER A 135 28.65 28.70 0.32
N HIS A 136 29.17 27.59 -0.20
CA HIS A 136 30.20 27.61 -1.23
C HIS A 136 29.68 28.25 -2.53
N GLU A 137 28.45 27.94 -2.96
CA GLU A 137 27.81 28.60 -4.10
C GLU A 137 27.72 30.11 -3.88
N GLN A 138 27.33 30.56 -2.67
CA GLN A 138 27.28 31.98 -2.32
C GLN A 138 28.66 32.64 -2.34
N GLU A 139 29.68 31.97 -1.83
CA GLU A 139 31.08 32.44 -1.88
C GLU A 139 31.56 32.59 -3.33
N VAL A 140 31.32 31.59 -4.17
CA VAL A 140 31.66 31.64 -5.60
C VAL A 140 30.92 32.76 -6.33
N ILE A 141 29.62 32.95 -6.04
CA ILE A 141 28.83 34.06 -6.61
C ILE A 141 29.43 35.42 -6.22
N HIS A 142 29.81 35.56 -4.95
CA HIS A 142 30.43 36.77 -4.42
C HIS A 142 31.82 37.02 -5.03
N GLU A 143 32.68 35.98 -5.13
CA GLU A 143 34.02 36.09 -5.74
C GLU A 143 33.98 36.42 -7.23
N LEU A 144 32.99 35.90 -7.95
CA LEU A 144 32.81 36.19 -9.37
C LEU A 144 32.06 37.51 -9.62
N GLU A 145 31.71 38.25 -8.56
CA GLU A 145 30.94 39.51 -8.62
C GLU A 145 29.66 39.39 -9.48
N LEU A 146 29.00 38.23 -9.45
CA LEU A 146 27.80 37.94 -10.27
C LEU A 146 26.55 38.72 -9.79
N ASP A 147 26.66 39.51 -8.73
CA ASP A 147 25.58 40.16 -7.99
C ASP A 147 24.85 41.32 -8.69
N SER A 148 24.93 41.51 -10.02
CA SER A 148 24.19 42.64 -10.64
C SER A 148 23.69 42.52 -12.07
N ALA A 149 23.89 41.42 -12.80
CA ALA A 149 23.56 41.41 -14.24
C ALA A 149 22.85 40.16 -14.77
N LEU A 150 22.27 39.31 -13.93
CA LEU A 150 21.40 38.25 -14.42
C LEU A 150 19.94 38.74 -14.42
N PRO A 151 19.33 38.97 -15.60
CA PRO A 151 17.95 39.39 -15.67
C PRO A 151 17.07 38.33 -15.01
N THR A 152 16.08 38.80 -14.26
CA THR A 152 14.97 38.04 -13.64
C THR A 152 14.21 37.10 -14.60
N THR A 153 14.54 37.11 -15.90
CA THR A 153 14.07 36.19 -16.93
C THR A 153 14.36 34.73 -16.60
N GLU A 154 15.44 34.39 -15.90
CA GLU A 154 15.71 32.97 -15.58
C GLU A 154 14.69 32.39 -14.60
N SER A 155 14.25 33.16 -13.60
CA SER A 155 13.18 32.75 -12.68
C SER A 155 11.85 32.53 -13.40
N GLU A 156 11.53 33.42 -14.35
CA GLU A 156 10.35 33.26 -15.22
C GLU A 156 10.47 32.03 -16.13
N THR A 157 11.67 31.72 -16.64
CA THR A 157 11.90 30.50 -17.45
C THR A 157 11.84 29.21 -16.62
N LEU A 158 12.27 29.23 -15.36
CA LEU A 158 12.15 28.09 -14.45
C LEU A 158 10.68 27.84 -14.09
N ALA A 159 9.93 28.89 -13.77
CA ALA A 159 8.50 28.80 -13.52
C ALA A 159 7.73 28.30 -14.77
N ALA A 160 8.09 28.79 -15.96
CA ALA A 160 7.52 28.32 -17.22
C ALA A 160 7.88 26.85 -17.50
N ARG A 161 9.13 26.44 -17.21
CA ARG A 161 9.59 25.06 -17.36
C ARG A 161 8.86 24.12 -16.41
N ASP A 162 8.64 24.54 -15.17
CA ASP A 162 7.89 23.75 -14.20
C ASP A 162 6.39 23.69 -14.54
N ALA A 163 5.81 24.78 -15.05
CA ALA A 163 4.45 24.78 -15.58
C ALA A 163 4.31 23.77 -16.74
N HIS A 164 5.27 23.76 -17.67
CA HIS A 164 5.30 22.82 -18.79
C HIS A 164 5.48 21.36 -18.35
N ARG A 165 6.36 21.09 -17.37
CA ARG A 165 6.50 19.74 -16.76
C ARG A 165 5.18 19.26 -16.16
N LEU A 166 4.50 20.16 -15.46
CA LEU A 166 3.24 19.85 -14.80
C LEU A 166 2.11 19.63 -15.82
N GLU A 167 2.09 20.40 -16.90
CA GLU A 167 1.18 20.20 -18.03
C GLU A 167 1.41 18.85 -18.72
N ASN A 168 2.66 18.49 -19.02
CA ASN A 168 3.00 17.19 -19.58
C ASN A 168 2.57 16.03 -18.67
N LEU A 169 2.79 16.16 -17.36
CA LEU A 169 2.34 15.17 -16.39
C LEU A 169 0.80 15.05 -16.39
N ARG A 170 0.08 16.16 -16.51
CA ARG A 170 -1.39 16.16 -16.60
C ARG A 170 -1.85 15.52 -17.91
N ALA A 171 -1.21 15.81 -19.04
CA ALA A 171 -1.51 15.23 -20.33
C ALA A 171 -1.31 13.70 -20.31
N GLN A 172 -0.18 13.23 -19.78
CA GLN A 172 0.09 11.80 -19.64
C GLN A 172 -0.94 11.10 -18.74
N LYS A 173 -1.35 11.72 -17.63
CA LYS A 173 -2.39 11.18 -16.76
C LYS A 173 -3.75 11.09 -17.46
N ARG A 174 -4.08 12.06 -18.32
CA ARG A 174 -5.31 12.04 -19.14
C ARG A 174 -5.27 10.90 -20.16
N GLU A 175 -4.17 10.76 -20.87
CA GLU A 175 -3.98 9.67 -21.82
C GLU A 175 -4.12 8.29 -21.14
N GLN A 176 -3.53 8.12 -19.96
CA GLN A 176 -3.68 6.89 -19.17
C GLN A 176 -5.12 6.65 -18.69
N SER A 177 -5.86 7.70 -18.33
CA SER A 177 -7.28 7.57 -17.98
C SER A 177 -8.13 7.18 -19.18
N ASP A 178 -7.85 7.76 -20.35
CA ASP A 178 -8.58 7.49 -21.60
C ASP A 178 -8.30 6.08 -22.09
N ALA A 179 -7.04 5.63 -22.03
CA ALA A 179 -6.68 4.25 -22.33
C ALA A 179 -7.39 3.24 -21.41
N ARG A 180 -7.58 3.59 -20.12
CA ARG A 180 -8.33 2.76 -19.17
C ARG A 180 -9.82 2.75 -19.49
N LEU A 181 -10.39 3.89 -19.83
CA LEU A 181 -11.79 4.01 -20.25
C LEU A 181 -12.06 3.17 -21.50
N ASN A 182 -11.20 3.26 -22.51
CA ASN A 182 -11.32 2.49 -23.75
C ASN A 182 -11.29 0.97 -23.48
N LYS A 183 -10.45 0.50 -22.55
CA LYS A 183 -10.45 -0.90 -22.11
C LYS A 183 -11.76 -1.28 -21.41
N LEU A 184 -12.30 -0.41 -20.56
CA LEU A 184 -13.60 -0.66 -19.91
C LEU A 184 -14.74 -0.70 -20.92
N LEU A 185 -14.71 0.17 -21.94
CA LEU A 185 -15.68 0.14 -23.04
C LEU A 185 -15.57 -1.16 -23.84
N ALA A 186 -14.35 -1.62 -24.14
CA ALA A 186 -14.15 -2.92 -24.79
C ALA A 186 -14.74 -4.06 -23.96
N ILE A 187 -14.45 -4.12 -22.65
CA ILE A 187 -15.03 -5.10 -21.71
C ILE A 187 -16.56 -4.99 -21.67
N TYR A 188 -17.10 -3.78 -21.73
CA TYR A 188 -18.55 -3.57 -21.77
C TYR A 188 -19.18 -4.11 -23.05
N HIS A 189 -18.56 -3.88 -24.21
CA HIS A 189 -19.02 -4.48 -25.47
C HIS A 189 -18.90 -6.01 -25.46
N ASP A 190 -17.85 -6.53 -24.83
CA ASP A 190 -17.62 -7.97 -24.63
C ASP A 190 -18.49 -8.57 -23.51
N SER A 191 -19.24 -7.75 -22.76
CA SER A 191 -20.02 -8.24 -21.62
C SER A 191 -21.15 -9.18 -22.03
N ASN A 192 -21.64 -9.07 -23.27
CA ASN A 192 -22.57 -10.02 -23.87
C ASN A 192 -21.96 -11.44 -23.96
N ASN A 193 -20.63 -11.53 -24.07
CA ASN A 193 -19.89 -12.78 -24.09
C ASN A 193 -19.58 -13.31 -22.68
N PHE A 194 -19.86 -12.58 -21.60
CA PHE A 194 -19.68 -13.12 -20.26
C PHE A 194 -20.63 -14.26 -19.94
N ILE A 195 -20.13 -15.24 -19.19
CA ILE A 195 -20.89 -16.41 -18.81
C ILE A 195 -21.66 -16.07 -17.52
N THR A 196 -22.98 -16.03 -17.62
CA THR A 196 -23.90 -15.96 -16.49
C THR A 196 -24.50 -17.34 -16.26
N ARG A 197 -25.06 -17.59 -15.07
CA ARG A 197 -25.69 -18.89 -14.76
C ARG A 197 -26.79 -19.26 -15.76
N GLU A 198 -27.47 -18.25 -16.30
CA GLU A 198 -28.57 -18.41 -17.25
C GLU A 198 -28.10 -18.72 -18.67
N ASN A 199 -26.92 -18.23 -19.09
CA ASN A 199 -26.40 -18.43 -20.45
C ASN A 199 -25.34 -19.54 -20.57
N LEU A 200 -24.95 -20.15 -19.44
CA LEU A 200 -23.88 -21.16 -19.40
C LEU A 200 -24.19 -22.37 -20.29
N ASP A 201 -25.40 -22.94 -20.19
CA ASP A 201 -25.78 -24.12 -20.95
C ASP A 201 -25.87 -23.83 -22.46
N SER A 202 -26.36 -22.64 -22.84
CA SER A 202 -26.39 -22.21 -24.25
C SER A 202 -24.98 -22.04 -24.85
N LYS A 203 -24.02 -21.54 -24.06
CA LYS A 203 -22.64 -21.37 -24.52
C LYS A 203 -21.88 -22.69 -24.56
N LEU A 204 -22.12 -23.59 -23.60
CA LEU A 204 -21.57 -24.94 -23.63
C LEU A 204 -22.09 -25.73 -24.82
N SER A 205 -23.39 -25.69 -25.09
CA SER A 205 -23.95 -26.34 -26.28
C SER A 205 -23.37 -25.75 -27.56
N ALA A 206 -23.32 -24.42 -27.73
CA ALA A 206 -22.69 -23.79 -28.90
C ALA A 206 -21.22 -24.23 -29.09
N LEU A 207 -20.45 -24.33 -27.99
CA LEU A 207 -19.06 -24.77 -28.03
C LEU A 207 -18.89 -26.27 -28.30
N VAL A 208 -19.84 -27.11 -27.87
CA VAL A 208 -19.86 -28.55 -28.17
C VAL A 208 -20.24 -28.80 -29.63
N HIS A 209 -21.15 -28.00 -30.20
CA HIS A 209 -21.63 -28.15 -31.57
C HIS A 209 -20.79 -27.38 -32.61
N GLN A 210 -19.70 -26.72 -32.20
CA GLN A 210 -18.83 -26.00 -33.13
C GLN A 210 -18.08 -27.01 -34.02
N GLU A 211 -18.47 -27.09 -35.30
CA GLU A 211 -18.05 -28.12 -36.26
C GLU A 211 -16.53 -28.17 -36.54
N ASN A 212 -15.80 -27.09 -36.23
CA ASN A 212 -14.35 -26.98 -36.39
C ASN A 212 -13.58 -27.06 -35.07
N ARG A 213 -14.08 -27.84 -34.10
CA ARG A 213 -13.36 -28.05 -32.85
C ARG A 213 -12.16 -28.98 -33.11
N PRO A 214 -10.91 -28.58 -32.80
CA PRO A 214 -9.81 -29.53 -32.77
C PRO A 214 -10.19 -30.66 -31.80
N PRO A 215 -9.88 -31.93 -32.12
CA PRO A 215 -10.31 -33.08 -31.33
C PRO A 215 -10.02 -32.81 -29.86
N PHE A 216 -11.02 -33.03 -28.99
CA PHE A 216 -10.88 -32.88 -27.55
C PHE A 216 -9.54 -33.46 -27.12
N MET A 217 -8.69 -32.66 -26.47
CA MET A 217 -7.39 -33.10 -26.00
C MET A 217 -7.64 -34.13 -24.89
N GLN A 218 -7.64 -35.41 -25.27
CA GLN A 218 -7.99 -36.53 -24.41
C GLN A 218 -6.86 -36.85 -23.42
N THR A 219 -5.65 -36.35 -23.69
CA THR A 219 -4.43 -36.70 -22.99
C THR A 219 -3.79 -35.49 -22.30
N TYR A 220 -3.29 -35.69 -21.08
CA TYR A 220 -2.59 -34.68 -20.28
C TYR A 220 -1.34 -34.11 -20.99
N ASP A 221 -0.71 -34.89 -21.86
CA ASP A 221 0.45 -34.47 -22.63
C ASP A 221 0.12 -33.43 -23.72
N ASP A 222 -1.10 -33.43 -24.24
CA ASP A 222 -1.57 -32.41 -25.17
C ASP A 222 -1.84 -31.06 -24.47
N LEU A 223 -2.24 -31.11 -23.19
CA LEU A 223 -2.38 -29.92 -22.36
C LEU A 223 -1.02 -29.26 -22.10
N LYS A 224 0.03 -30.07 -21.89
CA LYS A 224 1.41 -29.58 -21.71
C LYS A 224 1.96 -28.90 -22.95
N THR A 225 1.77 -29.49 -24.13
CA THR A 225 2.24 -28.90 -25.39
C THR A 225 1.49 -27.61 -25.75
N SER A 226 0.21 -27.48 -25.38
CA SER A 226 -0.53 -26.22 -25.56
C SER A 226 -0.03 -25.08 -24.65
N GLN A 227 0.45 -25.42 -23.45
CA GLN A 227 1.04 -24.45 -22.51
C GLN A 227 2.37 -23.91 -23.06
N GLU A 228 3.15 -24.76 -23.75
CA GLU A 228 4.37 -24.35 -24.46
C GLU A 228 4.08 -23.35 -25.58
N VAL A 229 2.94 -23.42 -26.28
CA VAL A 229 2.54 -22.42 -27.30
C VAL A 229 2.23 -21.06 -26.66
N GLY A 230 1.65 -21.05 -25.46
CA GLY A 230 1.47 -19.83 -24.65
C GLY A 230 2.82 -19.23 -24.21
N ASP A 231 3.78 -20.09 -23.89
CA ASP A 231 5.16 -19.69 -23.57
C ASP A 231 5.91 -19.17 -24.80
N VAL A 232 5.65 -19.70 -26.00
CA VAL A 232 6.21 -19.15 -27.25
C VAL A 232 5.72 -17.73 -27.50
N GLN A 233 4.44 -17.43 -27.27
CA GLN A 233 3.94 -16.06 -27.39
C GLN A 233 4.50 -15.13 -26.30
N GLN A 234 4.71 -15.61 -25.08
CA GLN A 234 5.39 -14.83 -24.03
C GLN A 234 6.88 -14.61 -24.35
N LEU A 235 7.56 -15.60 -24.92
CA LEU A 235 8.94 -15.53 -25.37
C LEU A 235 9.07 -14.53 -26.52
N GLN A 236 8.17 -14.55 -27.50
CA GLN A 236 8.14 -13.55 -28.57
C GLN A 236 7.90 -12.14 -28.06
N ARG A 237 7.02 -11.95 -27.05
CA ARG A 237 6.84 -10.64 -26.40
C ARG A 237 8.08 -10.19 -25.64
N ARG A 238 8.74 -11.10 -24.93
CA ARG A 238 10.02 -10.80 -24.25
C ARG A 238 11.12 -10.48 -25.23
N GLU A 239 11.21 -11.21 -26.35
CA GLU A 239 12.19 -10.96 -27.39
C GLU A 239 11.97 -9.61 -28.06
N ALA A 240 10.72 -9.25 -28.38
CA ALA A 240 10.38 -7.93 -28.88
C ALA A 240 10.76 -6.82 -27.88
N MET A 241 10.43 -7.00 -26.59
CA MET A 241 10.80 -6.05 -25.55
C MET A 241 12.32 -5.92 -25.37
N LEU A 242 13.07 -7.03 -25.49
CA LEU A 242 14.53 -7.01 -25.43
C LEU A 242 15.13 -6.36 -26.67
N ARG A 243 14.57 -6.58 -27.87
CA ARG A 243 14.98 -5.87 -29.08
C ARG A 243 14.76 -4.36 -28.92
N ASP A 244 13.60 -3.94 -28.43
CA ASP A 244 13.31 -2.52 -28.17
C ASP A 244 14.33 -1.91 -27.19
N VAL A 245 14.65 -2.62 -26.10
CA VAL A 245 15.68 -2.17 -25.14
C VAL A 245 17.07 -2.10 -25.76
N MET A 246 17.47 -3.08 -26.58
CA MET A 246 18.77 -3.08 -27.27
C MET A 246 18.86 -2.00 -28.35
N GLU A 247 17.74 -1.69 -29.01
CA GLU A 247 17.64 -0.62 -29.99
C GLU A 247 17.49 0.76 -29.34
N GLY A 248 17.43 0.81 -28.01
CA GLY A 248 17.32 2.04 -27.21
C GLY A 248 15.94 2.67 -27.24
N THR A 249 14.93 1.96 -27.73
CA THR A 249 13.53 2.40 -27.81
C THR A 249 12.75 1.87 -26.61
N VAL A 250 13.09 2.35 -25.40
CA VAL A 250 12.28 2.03 -24.22
C VAL A 250 10.91 2.70 -24.37
N SER A 251 9.91 1.93 -24.80
CA SER A 251 8.48 2.27 -24.80
C SER A 251 8.17 3.73 -25.17
N GLY A 252 8.37 4.07 -26.45
CA GLY A 252 7.51 5.04 -27.14
C GLY A 252 7.85 6.53 -27.12
N GLN A 253 8.99 7.00 -26.59
CA GLN A 253 9.29 8.46 -26.62
C GLN A 253 10.72 8.89 -26.98
N HIS A 254 11.65 7.97 -27.29
CA HIS A 254 13.00 8.37 -27.72
C HIS A 254 13.35 7.80 -29.09
N VAL A 255 13.92 8.67 -29.93
CA VAL A 255 14.39 8.33 -31.29
C VAL A 255 15.58 7.39 -31.13
N GLY A 256 15.44 6.15 -31.61
CA GLY A 256 16.50 5.15 -31.50
C GLY A 256 17.79 5.60 -32.18
N ALA A 257 18.94 5.13 -31.68
CA ALA A 257 20.27 5.54 -32.15
C ALA A 257 20.50 5.34 -33.66
N ARG A 258 19.73 4.44 -34.29
CA ARG A 258 19.73 4.23 -35.75
C ARG A 258 19.01 5.35 -36.51
N ALA A 259 17.85 5.79 -36.05
CA ALA A 259 17.12 6.90 -36.66
C ALA A 259 17.87 8.24 -36.49
N VAL A 260 18.62 8.41 -35.39
CA VAL A 260 19.55 9.54 -35.22
C VAL A 260 20.69 9.47 -36.25
N ARG A 261 21.29 8.29 -36.48
CA ARG A 261 22.32 8.11 -37.51
C ARG A 261 21.79 8.37 -38.92
N GLU A 262 20.63 7.82 -39.27
CA GLU A 262 20.00 8.04 -40.58
C GLU A 262 19.62 9.52 -40.80
N TRP A 263 19.26 10.25 -39.74
CA TRP A 263 19.01 11.68 -39.81
C TRP A 263 20.30 12.50 -40.00
N VAL A 264 21.40 12.11 -39.33
CA VAL A 264 22.73 12.73 -39.51
C VAL A 264 23.32 12.44 -40.89
N GLU A 265 23.03 11.29 -41.50
CA GLU A 265 23.53 10.98 -42.85
C GLU A 265 22.74 11.68 -43.96
N LYS A 266 21.53 12.16 -43.67
CA LYS A 266 20.61 12.74 -44.65
C LYS A 266 20.58 14.28 -44.64
N ASN A 267 21.11 14.90 -43.59
CA ASN A 267 21.26 16.35 -43.43
C ASN A 267 22.74 16.73 -43.32
#